data_AF-A0A812ZA07-F1
#
_entry.id   AF-A0A812ZA07-F1
#
_cell.length_a   1.000
_cell.length_b   1.000
_cell.length_c   1.000
_cell.angle_alpha   90.00
_cell.angle_beta   90.00
_cell.angle_gamma   90.00
#
_symmetry.space_group_name_H-M   'P 1'
#
loop_
_entity.id
_entity.type
_entity.pdbx_description
1 polymer ?
#
loop_
_entity_poly.entity_id
_entity_poly.type
_entity_poly.pdbx_seq_one_letter_code
_entity_poly.pdbx_strand_id
1 'polypeptide(L)'
;MAREDSAAEGSRANAKGTGVEGIGSAWGQPCGGAPPPGAPHANGALGASWGDPVPAKAPAAPADPRVDWFCRQHGLDAVVERRLRQLAPDAQRRVMDEGPIGANPSFEVTSRIHRIEAWEHGHHVSSFCARHIVSPQAQDALKALSPDIARKVMSTPLTSPDPSSELLGRCNDAGKDSLGQAEDPRKQKSGSSSSSSESRSRSPRQ
;
A
#
# COMPACT_ATOMS: atom_id res chain seq x y z
N MET A 1 29.44 -54.12 4.60
CA MET A 1 28.34 -54.21 3.62
C MET A 1 27.24 -53.26 4.08
N ALA A 2 26.84 -52.17 3.43
CA ALA A 2 27.37 -51.41 2.31
C ALA A 2 26.99 -49.94 2.62
N ARG A 3 27.92 -49.01 2.39
CA ARG A 3 27.69 -47.56 2.47
C ARG A 3 27.16 -47.14 1.10
N GLU A 4 25.98 -46.52 1.05
CA GLU A 4 25.49 -45.87 -0.17
C GLU A 4 25.67 -44.36 -0.03
N ASP A 5 26.79 -43.90 -0.58
CA ASP A 5 27.05 -42.56 -1.08
C ASP A 5 25.95 -42.17 -2.08
N SER A 6 25.25 -41.06 -1.84
CA SER A 6 24.43 -40.41 -2.88
C SER A 6 24.79 -38.94 -2.94
N ALA A 7 25.77 -38.68 -3.81
CA ALA A 7 26.16 -37.37 -4.28
C ALA A 7 25.13 -36.86 -5.29
N ALA A 8 24.48 -35.74 -4.99
CA ALA A 8 23.74 -34.96 -5.96
C ALA A 8 24.33 -33.55 -6.02
N GLU A 9 25.36 -33.43 -6.85
CA GLU A 9 26.04 -32.19 -7.20
C GLU A 9 25.18 -31.42 -8.21
N GLY A 10 24.43 -30.44 -7.70
CA GLY A 10 23.48 -29.64 -8.47
C GLY A 10 24.00 -28.23 -8.77
N SER A 11 24.80 -28.12 -9.84
CA SER A 11 24.93 -27.00 -10.78
C SER A 11 24.54 -25.57 -10.29
N ARG A 12 25.53 -24.80 -9.83
CA ARG A 12 25.43 -23.33 -9.68
C ARG A 12 25.63 -22.66 -11.03
N ALA A 13 24.52 -22.25 -11.67
CA ALA A 13 24.56 -21.41 -12.84
C ALA A 13 25.00 -19.98 -12.47
N ASN A 14 26.06 -19.55 -13.14
CA ASN A 14 26.77 -18.29 -13.04
C ASN A 14 25.92 -17.15 -13.62
N ALA A 15 25.42 -16.24 -12.77
CA ALA A 15 24.73 -15.03 -13.21
C ALA A 15 25.77 -13.97 -13.61
N LYS A 16 25.89 -13.78 -14.93
CA LYS A 16 26.68 -12.72 -15.56
C LYS A 16 26.22 -11.35 -15.04
N GLY A 17 27.16 -10.64 -14.42
CA GLY A 17 27.00 -9.24 -14.06
C GLY A 17 26.82 -8.37 -15.31
N THR A 18 25.67 -7.70 -15.38
CA THR A 18 25.47 -6.57 -16.27
C THR A 18 25.90 -5.32 -15.52
N GLY A 19 27.04 -4.76 -15.95
CA GLY A 19 27.51 -3.46 -15.51
C GLY A 19 26.50 -2.37 -15.86
N VAL A 20 26.16 -1.54 -14.88
CA VAL A 20 25.57 -0.23 -15.10
C VAL A 20 26.61 0.80 -14.69
N GLU A 21 27.49 1.11 -15.64
CA GLU A 21 28.38 2.26 -15.55
C GLU A 21 27.62 3.48 -16.06
N GLY A 22 27.58 4.53 -15.23
CA GLY A 22 27.51 5.91 -15.72
C GLY A 22 26.12 6.47 -16.01
N ILE A 23 25.60 7.27 -15.07
CA ILE A 23 25.05 8.59 -15.40
C ILE A 23 25.13 9.50 -14.17
N GLY A 24 26.12 10.39 -14.22
CA GLY A 24 26.08 11.78 -13.76
C GLY A 24 25.33 12.13 -12.48
N SER A 25 26.10 12.33 -11.42
CA SER A 25 25.81 13.30 -10.36
C SER A 25 25.45 14.67 -10.96
N ALA A 26 24.17 15.00 -10.99
CA ALA A 26 23.67 16.36 -11.21
C ALA A 26 22.94 16.84 -9.95
N TRP A 27 23.70 17.09 -8.89
CA TRP A 27 23.24 17.85 -7.73
C TRP A 27 23.17 19.33 -8.10
N GLY A 28 22.19 19.67 -8.94
CA GLY A 28 21.80 21.05 -9.18
C GLY A 28 21.01 21.54 -7.98
N GLN A 29 21.67 22.24 -7.05
CA GLN A 29 21.02 23.09 -6.06
C GLN A 29 20.16 24.14 -6.78
N PRO A 30 18.83 24.16 -6.61
CA PRO A 30 18.05 25.31 -7.01
C PRO A 30 18.35 26.46 -6.05
N CYS A 31 18.87 27.54 -6.62
CA CYS A 31 19.12 28.83 -6.01
C CYS A 31 17.85 29.32 -5.28
N GLY A 32 18.05 29.87 -4.09
CA GLY A 32 17.00 30.42 -3.24
C GLY A 32 16.13 31.45 -3.96
N GLY A 33 14.84 31.15 -4.06
CA GLY A 33 13.81 32.15 -4.28
C GLY A 33 13.41 32.72 -2.92
N ALA A 34 13.72 34.00 -2.70
CA ALA A 34 13.26 34.76 -1.55
C ALA A 34 11.72 34.74 -1.48
N PRO A 35 11.11 34.56 -0.29
CA PRO A 35 9.67 34.71 -0.13
C PRO A 35 9.28 36.19 -0.35
N PRO A 36 8.23 36.49 -1.14
CA PRO A 36 7.76 37.86 -1.30
C PRO A 36 7.14 38.35 0.02
N PRO A 37 7.51 39.54 0.53
CA PRO A 37 6.83 40.15 1.66
C PRO A 37 5.52 40.81 1.19
N GLY A 38 4.40 40.46 1.83
CA GLY A 38 3.23 41.34 1.88
C GLY A 38 2.01 40.93 1.05
N ALA A 39 1.43 39.76 1.31
CA ALA A 39 0.02 39.53 1.00
C ALA A 39 -0.83 39.78 2.26
N PRO A 40 -1.74 40.77 2.29
CA PRO A 40 -2.67 40.94 3.40
C PRO A 40 -3.63 39.74 3.46
N HIS A 41 -3.68 39.09 4.62
CA HIS A 41 -4.63 38.02 4.91
C HIS A 41 -6.05 38.61 4.95
N ALA A 42 -6.77 38.49 3.84
CA ALA A 42 -8.22 38.71 3.81
C ALA A 42 -8.91 37.55 4.55
N ASN A 43 -9.15 37.75 5.85
CA ASN A 43 -10.14 37.00 6.61
C ASN A 43 -11.52 37.33 6.05
N GLY A 44 -12.12 36.42 5.28
CA GLY A 44 -13.47 36.65 4.77
C GLY A 44 -13.94 35.63 3.76
N ALA A 45 -14.23 34.42 4.20
CA ALA A 45 -15.26 33.59 3.57
C ALA A 45 -15.72 32.53 4.57
N LEU A 46 -16.77 32.87 5.32
CA LEU A 46 -17.62 31.95 6.05
C LEU A 46 -18.35 31.04 5.06
N GLY A 47 -17.61 30.12 4.45
CA GLY A 47 -18.19 28.97 3.75
C GLY A 47 -18.53 27.93 4.80
N ALA A 48 -19.78 27.95 5.28
CA ALA A 48 -20.38 26.85 6.02
C ALA A 48 -20.43 25.62 5.11
N SER A 49 -19.28 24.96 4.95
CA SER A 49 -19.22 23.58 4.50
C SER A 49 -19.90 22.78 5.59
N TRP A 50 -21.08 22.25 5.28
CA TRP A 50 -21.80 21.30 6.11
C TRP A 50 -20.89 20.10 6.25
N GLY A 51 -20.08 20.13 7.32
CA GLY A 51 -19.06 19.16 7.59
C GLY A 51 -19.68 17.78 7.58
N ASP A 52 -19.31 16.98 6.58
CA ASP A 52 -19.42 15.54 6.68
C ASP A 52 -18.83 15.16 8.04
N PRO A 53 -19.62 14.52 8.93
CA PRO A 53 -19.10 14.08 10.21
C PRO A 53 -17.95 13.13 9.90
N VAL A 54 -16.72 13.58 10.16
CA VAL A 54 -15.54 12.74 10.09
C VAL A 54 -15.91 11.51 10.91
N PRO A 55 -16.02 10.30 10.31
CA PRO A 55 -16.54 9.15 11.03
C PRO A 55 -15.66 9.00 12.25
N ALA A 56 -16.24 9.25 13.44
CA ALA A 56 -15.53 9.21 14.69
C ALA A 56 -14.89 7.83 14.74
N LYS A 57 -13.56 7.79 14.54
CA LYS A 57 -12.79 6.56 14.46
C LYS A 57 -13.15 5.77 15.71
N ALA A 58 -13.85 4.65 15.51
CA ALA A 58 -14.37 3.83 16.59
C ALA A 58 -13.27 3.66 17.65
N PRO A 59 -13.59 3.79 18.95
CA PRO A 59 -12.59 3.71 20.00
C PRO A 59 -11.79 2.43 19.78
N ALA A 60 -10.48 2.60 19.56
CA ALA A 60 -9.59 1.49 19.30
C ALA A 60 -9.81 0.46 20.41
N ALA A 61 -10.05 -0.79 20.02
CA ALA A 61 -10.17 -1.89 20.97
C ALA A 61 -9.00 -1.79 21.99
N PRO A 62 -9.25 -2.10 23.28
CA PRO A 62 -8.22 -1.97 24.30
C PRO A 62 -6.97 -2.73 23.86
N ALA A 63 -5.84 -2.03 23.81
CA ALA A 63 -4.57 -2.61 23.38
C ALA A 63 -4.23 -3.80 24.30
N ASP A 64 -3.85 -4.94 23.71
CA ASP A 64 -3.44 -6.11 24.48
C ASP A 64 -2.19 -5.75 25.33
N PRO A 65 -2.26 -5.86 26.67
CA PRO A 65 -1.13 -5.52 27.55
C PRO A 65 0.13 -6.35 27.25
N ARG A 66 -0.02 -7.54 26.62
CA ARG A 66 1.12 -8.36 26.20
C ARG A 66 1.94 -7.70 25.11
N VAL A 67 1.29 -7.03 24.15
CA VAL A 67 1.97 -6.33 23.06
C VAL A 67 2.77 -5.15 23.61
N ASP A 68 2.21 -4.40 24.57
CA ASP A 68 2.91 -3.28 25.21
C ASP A 68 4.15 -3.74 25.98
N TRP A 69 4.04 -4.83 26.74
CA TRP A 69 5.17 -5.44 27.44
C TRP A 69 6.24 -5.95 26.47
N PHE A 70 5.84 -6.63 25.39
CA PHE A 70 6.74 -7.13 24.35
C PHE A 70 7.51 -5.99 23.65
N CYS A 71 6.81 -4.91 23.28
CA CYS A 71 7.43 -3.73 22.68
C CYS A 71 8.47 -3.09 23.60
N ARG A 72 8.16 -2.95 24.89
CA ARG A 72 9.09 -2.38 25.89
C ARG A 72 10.29 -3.28 26.16
N GLN A 73 10.07 -4.58 26.28
CA GLN A 73 11.13 -5.54 26.58
C GLN A 73 12.17 -5.62 25.46
N HIS A 74 11.72 -5.58 24.20
CA HIS A 74 12.60 -5.70 23.04
C HIS A 74 13.02 -4.35 22.44
N GLY A 75 12.52 -3.22 22.96
CA GLY A 75 12.87 -1.90 22.45
C GLY A 75 12.48 -1.69 20.98
N LEU A 76 11.25 -2.04 20.62
CA LEU A 76 10.78 -1.92 19.24
C LEU A 76 10.62 -0.45 18.82
N ASP A 77 10.90 -0.17 17.55
CA ASP A 77 10.63 1.13 16.95
C ASP A 77 9.12 1.44 16.93
N ALA A 78 8.77 2.71 17.12
CA ALA A 78 7.38 3.18 17.13
C ALA A 78 6.60 2.80 15.85
N VAL A 79 7.28 2.71 14.71
CA VAL A 79 6.66 2.29 13.44
C VAL A 79 6.28 0.81 13.46
N VAL A 80 7.17 -0.04 13.97
CA VAL A 80 6.97 -1.50 14.05
C VAL A 80 5.95 -1.82 15.12
N GLU A 81 6.03 -1.17 16.27
CA GLU A 81 5.03 -1.24 17.34
C GLU A 81 3.64 -0.88 16.82
N ARG A 82 3.50 0.24 16.11
CA ARG A 82 2.23 0.64 15.52
C ARG A 82 1.69 -0.41 14.55
N ARG A 83 2.56 -1.01 13.73
CA ARG A 83 2.15 -2.07 12.79
C ARG A 83 1.72 -3.34 13.52
N LEU A 84 2.47 -3.76 14.54
CA LEU A 84 2.11 -4.91 15.38
C LEU A 84 0.75 -4.69 16.05
N ARG A 85 0.50 -3.49 16.61
CA ARG A 85 -0.79 -3.12 17.23
C ARG A 85 -1.97 -3.08 16.23
N GLN A 86 -1.69 -2.89 14.94
CA GLN A 86 -2.72 -2.89 13.89
C GLN A 86 -3.09 -4.29 13.38
N LEU A 87 -2.30 -5.31 13.69
CA LEU A 87 -2.61 -6.69 13.33
C LEU A 87 -3.80 -7.24 14.12
N ALA A 88 -4.43 -8.29 13.58
CA ALA A 88 -5.44 -9.05 14.31
C ALA A 88 -4.86 -9.68 15.59
N PRO A 89 -5.65 -9.88 16.66
CA PRO A 89 -5.16 -10.45 17.91
C PRO A 89 -4.54 -11.85 17.77
N ASP A 90 -5.03 -12.68 16.85
CA ASP A 90 -4.40 -13.97 16.52
C ASP A 90 -3.04 -13.81 15.84
N ALA A 91 -2.93 -12.88 14.89
CA ALA A 91 -1.67 -12.56 14.21
C ALA A 91 -0.62 -11.97 15.17
N GLN A 92 -1.03 -11.09 16.09
CA GLN A 92 -0.15 -10.56 17.15
C GLN A 92 0.45 -11.68 18.00
N ARG A 93 -0.38 -12.62 18.45
CA ARG A 93 0.05 -13.79 19.23
C ARG A 93 1.08 -14.63 18.46
N ARG A 94 0.81 -14.93 17.18
CA ARG A 94 1.74 -15.67 16.34
C ARG A 94 3.10 -14.98 16.17
N VAL A 95 3.13 -13.66 15.98
CA VAL A 95 4.40 -12.90 15.89
C VAL A 95 5.23 -13.09 17.18
N MET A 96 4.57 -13.01 18.33
CA MET A 96 5.20 -13.16 19.65
C MET A 96 5.62 -14.62 19.94
N ASP A 97 4.84 -15.60 19.46
CA ASP A 97 5.06 -17.04 19.69
C ASP A 97 6.11 -17.67 18.74
N GLU A 98 6.51 -16.98 17.66
CA GLU A 98 7.53 -17.46 16.70
C GLU A 98 8.93 -17.68 17.29
N GLY A 99 9.15 -17.34 18.56
CA GLY A 99 10.36 -17.66 19.32
C GLY A 99 11.25 -16.45 19.62
N PRO A 100 12.47 -16.68 20.15
CA PRO A 100 13.36 -15.61 20.60
C PRO A 100 13.71 -14.64 19.47
N ILE A 101 13.88 -13.37 19.82
CA ILE A 101 14.23 -12.30 18.89
C ILE A 101 15.74 -12.03 19.00
N GLY A 102 16.42 -11.91 17.86
CA GLY A 102 17.86 -11.64 17.78
C GLY A 102 18.24 -10.18 18.02
N ALA A 103 19.42 -9.81 17.54
CA ALA A 103 20.06 -8.51 17.84
C ALA A 103 19.31 -7.29 17.27
N ASN A 104 18.52 -7.46 16.21
CA ASN A 104 17.78 -6.39 15.54
C ASN A 104 16.26 -6.62 15.63
N PRO A 105 15.63 -6.32 16.78
CA PRO A 105 14.28 -6.77 17.08
C PRO A 105 13.22 -6.14 16.17
N SER A 106 13.34 -4.87 15.85
CA SER A 106 12.42 -4.18 14.92
C SER A 106 12.39 -4.83 13.53
N PHE A 107 13.54 -5.21 12.99
CA PHE A 107 13.63 -5.83 11.66
C PHE A 107 13.05 -7.26 11.68
N GLU A 108 13.40 -8.04 12.71
CA GLU A 108 12.87 -9.39 12.85
C GLU A 108 11.36 -9.36 13.00
N VAL A 109 10.81 -8.56 13.93
CA VAL A 109 9.36 -8.44 14.11
C VAL A 109 8.68 -7.99 12.82
N THR A 110 9.24 -7.03 12.09
CA THR A 110 8.70 -6.63 10.78
C THR A 110 8.67 -7.79 9.78
N SER A 111 9.74 -8.59 9.73
CA SER A 111 9.82 -9.77 8.87
C SER A 111 8.79 -10.84 9.26
N ARG A 112 8.55 -11.04 10.56
CA ARG A 112 7.50 -11.94 11.07
C ARG A 112 6.11 -11.47 10.67
N ILE A 113 5.84 -10.17 10.86
CA ILE A 113 4.58 -9.53 10.45
C ILE A 113 4.32 -9.80 8.96
N HIS A 114 5.31 -9.57 8.09
CA HIS A 114 5.14 -9.82 6.65
C HIS A 114 4.86 -11.28 6.31
N ARG A 115 5.51 -12.25 6.99
CA ARG A 115 5.22 -13.67 6.78
C ARG A 115 3.79 -14.03 7.19
N ILE A 116 3.33 -13.52 8.34
CA ILE A 116 1.98 -13.79 8.85
C ILE A 116 0.93 -13.14 7.94
N GLU A 117 1.14 -11.88 7.55
CA GLU A 117 0.26 -11.19 6.58
C GLU A 117 0.18 -11.96 5.26
N ALA A 118 1.30 -12.47 4.74
CA ALA A 118 1.32 -13.28 3.52
C ALA A 118 0.58 -14.61 3.68
N TRP A 119 0.71 -15.28 4.83
CA TRP A 119 -0.02 -16.52 5.13
C TRP A 119 -1.52 -16.30 5.24
N GLU A 120 -1.94 -15.26 5.97
CA GLU A 120 -3.36 -14.88 6.09
C GLU A 120 -3.93 -14.48 4.73
N HIS A 121 -3.15 -13.77 3.92
CA HIS A 121 -3.53 -13.41 2.56
C HIS A 121 -3.82 -14.66 1.71
N GLY A 122 -2.92 -15.64 1.71
CA GLY A 122 -3.13 -16.90 1.00
C GLY A 122 -4.37 -17.67 1.48
N HIS A 123 -4.61 -17.71 2.80
CA HIS A 123 -5.78 -18.35 3.38
C HIS A 123 -7.10 -17.64 3.00
N HIS A 124 -7.12 -16.30 3.04
CA HIS A 124 -8.28 -15.50 2.64
C HIS A 124 -8.61 -15.70 1.16
N VAL A 125 -7.60 -15.65 0.28
CA VAL A 125 -7.79 -15.89 -1.15
C VAL A 125 -8.34 -17.30 -1.39
N SER A 126 -7.77 -18.32 -0.75
CA SER A 126 -8.25 -19.70 -0.89
C SER A 126 -9.70 -19.86 -0.41
N SER A 127 -10.05 -19.27 0.75
CA SER A 127 -11.41 -19.32 1.31
C SER A 127 -12.43 -18.58 0.44
N PHE A 128 -12.00 -17.50 -0.20
CA PHE A 128 -12.82 -16.74 -1.14
C PHE A 128 -13.05 -17.53 -2.43
N CYS A 129 -11.99 -18.03 -3.07
CA CYS A 129 -12.10 -18.83 -4.29
C CYS A 129 -12.94 -20.10 -4.08
N ALA A 130 -12.83 -20.75 -2.92
CA ALA A 130 -13.63 -21.93 -2.57
C ALA A 130 -15.14 -21.63 -2.50
N ARG A 131 -15.53 -20.44 -2.01
CA ARG A 131 -16.94 -20.03 -1.91
C ARG A 131 -17.55 -19.63 -3.25
N HIS A 132 -16.75 -19.05 -4.14
CA HIS A 132 -17.23 -18.50 -5.40
C HIS A 132 -16.97 -19.40 -6.62
N ILE A 133 -16.33 -20.56 -6.44
CA ILE A 133 -16.02 -21.53 -7.51
C ILE A 133 -15.23 -20.83 -8.65
N VAL A 134 -14.12 -20.20 -8.27
CA VAL A 134 -13.28 -19.42 -9.17
C VAL A 134 -12.28 -20.32 -9.90
N SER A 135 -11.97 -20.02 -11.16
CA SER A 135 -10.97 -20.78 -11.95
C SER A 135 -9.55 -20.67 -11.35
N PRO A 136 -8.68 -21.68 -11.55
CA PRO A 136 -7.30 -21.65 -11.05
C PRO A 136 -6.52 -20.43 -11.56
N GLN A 137 -6.73 -20.03 -12.82
CA GLN A 137 -6.08 -18.86 -13.41
C GLN A 137 -6.45 -17.56 -12.69
N ALA A 138 -7.73 -17.38 -12.36
CA ALA A 138 -8.18 -16.19 -11.63
C ALA A 138 -7.69 -16.20 -10.17
N GLN A 139 -7.57 -17.38 -9.55
CA GLN A 139 -6.95 -17.54 -8.24
C GLN A 139 -5.47 -17.15 -8.26
N ASP A 140 -4.70 -17.59 -9.26
CA ASP A 140 -3.28 -17.28 -9.38
C ASP A 140 -3.06 -15.79 -9.66
N ALA A 141 -3.91 -15.18 -10.50
CA ALA A 141 -3.90 -13.74 -10.72
C ALA A 141 -4.14 -12.95 -9.41
N LEU A 142 -5.10 -13.40 -8.58
CA LEU A 142 -5.39 -12.77 -7.30
C LEU A 142 -4.25 -12.93 -6.29
N LYS A 143 -3.57 -14.09 -6.26
CA LYS A 143 -2.38 -14.34 -5.41
C LYS A 143 -1.14 -13.54 -5.83
N ALA A 144 -1.05 -13.16 -7.10
CA ALA A 144 0.05 -12.36 -7.61
C ALA A 144 -0.04 -10.88 -7.21
N LEU A 145 -1.20 -10.41 -6.74
CA LEU A 145 -1.40 -9.05 -6.28
C LEU A 145 -0.86 -8.83 -4.87
N SER A 146 -0.55 -7.56 -4.54
CA SER A 146 -0.27 -7.15 -3.15
C SER A 146 -1.48 -7.46 -2.25
N PRO A 147 -1.28 -7.87 -0.98
CA PRO A 147 -2.36 -8.19 -0.06
C PRO A 147 -3.36 -7.04 0.12
N ASP A 148 -2.91 -5.78 0.00
CA ASP A 148 -3.80 -4.61 0.05
C ASP A 148 -4.76 -4.54 -1.15
N ILE A 149 -4.20 -4.75 -2.35
CA ILE A 149 -4.96 -4.71 -3.60
C ILE A 149 -5.93 -5.89 -3.66
N ALA A 150 -5.46 -7.08 -3.30
CA ALA A 150 -6.31 -8.26 -3.30
C ALA A 150 -7.46 -8.14 -2.27
N ARG A 151 -7.20 -7.57 -1.08
CA ARG A 151 -8.28 -7.27 -0.11
C ARG A 151 -9.32 -6.31 -0.71
N LYS A 152 -8.89 -5.27 -1.43
CA LYS A 152 -9.78 -4.34 -2.13
C LYS A 152 -10.59 -5.03 -3.23
N VAL A 153 -9.96 -5.94 -3.99
CA VAL A 153 -10.68 -6.73 -5.03
C VAL A 153 -11.71 -7.66 -4.40
N MET A 154 -11.36 -8.30 -3.28
CA MET A 154 -12.20 -9.25 -2.55
C MET A 154 -13.29 -8.58 -1.70
N SER A 155 -13.16 -7.30 -1.34
CA SER A 155 -14.15 -6.62 -0.49
C SER A 155 -15.49 -6.42 -1.19
N THR A 156 -15.50 -6.42 -2.52
CA THR A 156 -16.71 -6.26 -3.31
C THR A 156 -17.24 -7.66 -3.67
N PRO A 157 -18.51 -8.00 -3.38
CA PRO A 157 -19.07 -9.29 -3.74
C PRO A 157 -19.07 -9.48 -5.27
N LEU A 158 -18.89 -10.72 -5.73
CA LEU A 158 -19.04 -11.08 -7.14
C LEU A 158 -20.53 -11.29 -7.42
N THR A 159 -21.08 -10.51 -8.35
CA THR A 159 -22.50 -10.56 -8.72
C THR A 159 -22.71 -11.10 -10.13
N SER A 160 -21.64 -11.20 -10.92
CA SER A 160 -21.67 -11.78 -12.26
C SER A 160 -22.04 -13.26 -12.24
N PRO A 161 -22.74 -13.76 -13.27
CA PRO A 161 -22.95 -15.20 -13.47
C PRO A 161 -21.63 -15.95 -13.72
N ASP A 162 -20.60 -15.27 -14.23
CA ASP A 162 -19.24 -15.79 -14.33
C ASP A 162 -18.32 -15.04 -13.35
N PRO A 163 -18.06 -15.61 -12.15
CA PRO A 163 -17.24 -14.99 -11.14
C PRO A 163 -15.75 -14.93 -11.53
N SER A 164 -15.29 -15.85 -12.38
CA SER A 164 -13.88 -15.93 -12.76
C SER A 164 -13.48 -14.77 -13.66
N SER A 165 -14.29 -14.49 -14.68
CA SER A 165 -14.06 -13.36 -15.60
C SER A 165 -14.19 -12.01 -14.90
N GLU A 166 -15.18 -11.87 -14.01
CA GLU A 166 -15.35 -10.64 -13.22
C GLU A 166 -14.14 -10.40 -12.31
N LEU A 167 -13.66 -11.44 -11.60
CA LEU A 167 -12.50 -11.32 -10.74
C LEU A 167 -11.23 -10.96 -11.50
N LEU A 168 -11.00 -11.57 -12.68
CA LEU A 168 -9.86 -11.23 -13.54
C LEU A 168 -9.92 -9.78 -14.03
N GLY A 169 -11.09 -9.30 -14.43
CA GLY A 169 -11.30 -7.89 -14.79
C GLY A 169 -10.89 -6.96 -13.65
N ARG A 170 -11.39 -7.24 -12.44
CA ARG A 170 -11.04 -6.45 -11.24
C ARG A 170 -9.56 -6.51 -10.88
N CYS A 171 -8.92 -7.67 -11.01
CA CYS A 171 -7.48 -7.81 -10.77
C CYS A 171 -6.67 -6.94 -11.74
N ASN A 172 -7.05 -6.92 -13.03
CA ASN A 172 -6.39 -6.10 -14.03
C ASN A 172 -6.59 -4.60 -13.79
N ASP A 173 -7.79 -4.18 -13.42
CA ASP A 173 -8.09 -2.77 -13.13
C ASP A 173 -7.36 -2.29 -11.87
N ALA A 174 -7.37 -3.10 -10.80
CA ALA A 174 -6.69 -2.76 -9.56
C ALA A 174 -5.16 -2.76 -9.71
N GLY A 175 -4.61 -3.63 -10.58
CA GLY A 175 -3.20 -3.62 -10.95
C GLY A 175 -2.80 -2.33 -11.68
N LYS A 176 -3.63 -1.85 -12.62
CA LYS A 176 -3.40 -0.59 -13.34
C LYS A 176 -3.43 0.62 -12.40
N ASP A 177 -4.37 0.67 -11.47
CA ASP A 177 -4.46 1.75 -10.48
C ASP A 177 -3.18 1.87 -9.63
N SER A 178 -2.59 0.73 -9.25
CA SER A 178 -1.38 0.70 -8.43
C SER A 178 -0.13 1.18 -9.16
N LEU A 179 -0.05 0.94 -10.48
CA LEU A 179 1.02 1.46 -11.33
C LEU A 179 0.82 2.94 -11.67
N GLY A 180 -0.44 3.39 -11.80
CA GLY A 180 -0.79 4.77 -12.15
C GLY A 180 -0.59 5.79 -11.03
N GLN A 181 -0.58 5.38 -9.76
CA GLN A 181 -0.33 6.33 -8.66
C GLN A 181 1.14 6.76 -8.50
N ALA A 182 2.06 6.19 -9.28
CA ALA A 182 3.42 6.72 -9.39
C ALA A 182 3.56 7.85 -10.43
N GLU A 183 2.46 8.30 -11.06
CA GLU A 183 2.48 9.37 -12.06
C GLU A 183 2.73 10.75 -11.44
N ASP A 184 4.01 11.12 -11.48
CA ASP A 184 4.59 12.41 -11.84
C ASP A 184 3.93 13.70 -11.25
N PRO A 185 4.42 14.21 -10.11
CA PRO A 185 3.95 15.48 -9.54
C PRO A 185 4.25 16.72 -10.43
N ARG A 186 4.89 16.61 -11.59
CA ARG A 186 5.23 17.78 -12.43
C ARG A 186 4.12 18.23 -13.39
N LYS A 187 3.04 17.46 -13.58
CA LYS A 187 2.01 17.83 -14.57
C LYS A 187 0.88 18.74 -14.07
N GLN A 188 0.92 19.21 -12.83
CA GLN A 188 -0.12 20.11 -12.28
C GLN A 188 -0.03 21.59 -12.72
N LYS A 189 0.84 21.99 -13.66
CA LYS A 189 1.06 23.43 -13.96
C LYS A 189 0.73 23.92 -15.38
N SER A 190 -0.06 23.20 -16.18
CA SER A 190 -0.47 23.71 -17.49
C SER A 190 -1.93 23.42 -17.83
N GLY A 191 -2.84 23.79 -16.92
CA GLY A 191 -4.26 23.97 -17.21
C GLY A 191 -4.58 25.46 -17.40
N SER A 192 -3.85 26.13 -18.30
CA SER A 192 -4.18 27.49 -18.74
C SER A 192 -5.46 27.43 -19.57
N SER A 193 -6.58 27.73 -18.90
CA SER A 193 -7.67 28.58 -19.38
C SER A 193 -7.69 28.85 -20.90
N SER A 194 -8.52 28.11 -21.63
CA SER A 194 -9.00 28.53 -22.94
C SER A 194 -10.45 28.11 -23.11
N SER A 195 -11.22 29.00 -23.76
CA SER A 195 -12.68 29.01 -23.95
C SER A 195 -13.48 29.43 -22.71
N SER A 196 -14.46 30.31 -22.76
CA SER A 196 -15.24 30.84 -23.88
C SER A 196 -15.92 32.15 -23.39
N SER A 197 -15.76 33.25 -24.12
CA SER A 197 -16.82 33.88 -24.94
C SER A 197 -18.20 33.98 -24.25
N GLU A 198 -18.74 35.21 -24.16
CA GLU A 198 -20.04 35.60 -24.76
C GLU A 198 -20.76 36.73 -23.97
N SER A 199 -21.31 37.69 -24.74
CA SER A 199 -22.46 38.56 -24.43
C SER A 199 -22.28 39.81 -23.54
N ARG A 200 -22.23 41.00 -24.15
CA ARG A 200 -23.37 41.94 -24.36
C ARG A 200 -23.94 42.47 -23.03
N SER A 201 -23.91 43.76 -22.74
CA SER A 201 -24.94 44.67 -23.27
C SER A 201 -24.63 46.15 -23.03
N ARG A 202 -24.91 46.94 -24.07
CA ARG A 202 -25.04 48.41 -24.07
C ARG A 202 -26.05 48.88 -23.03
N SER A 203 -25.82 50.03 -22.41
CA SER A 203 -26.91 50.98 -22.16
C SER A 203 -26.43 52.42 -22.39
N PRO A 204 -27.31 53.29 -22.93
CA PRO A 204 -26.93 54.60 -23.44
C PRO A 204 -27.18 55.71 -22.42
N ARG A 205 -26.50 56.84 -22.69
CA ARG A 205 -26.80 58.21 -22.25
C ARG A 205 -28.25 58.45 -21.80
N GLN A 206 -28.40 59.16 -20.68
CA GLN A 206 -28.90 60.54 -20.70
C GLN A 206 -28.10 61.40 -19.74
#